data_AF-A0A7J8P1B9-F1
#
_entry.id   AF-A0A7J8P1B9-F1
#
_cell.length_a   1.000
_cell.length_b   1.000
_cell.length_c   1.000
_cell.angle_alpha   90.00
_cell.angle_beta   90.00
_cell.angle_gamma   90.00
#
_symmetry.space_group_name_H-M   'P 1'
#
loop_
_entity.id
_entity.type
_entity.pdbx_description
1 polymer ?
#
loop_
_entity_poly.entity_id
_entity_poly.type
_entity_poly.pdbx_seq_one_letter_code
_entity_poly.pdbx_strand_id
1 'polypeptide(L)'
;MDLQSLCKVILVSALISLVCHPCSVTAGDIVHDDDSAPKKPGCENDFVLVKVQTWVNGIEDAEFVGVGARFGTAIVSKEKNANQRRLVLSDPRDCCSHPKNK
;
A
#
# COMPACT_ATOMS: atom_id res chain seq x y z
N MET A 1 -24.62 25.96 -42.51
CA MET A 1 -24.43 24.57 -42.01
C MET A 1 -25.80 23.97 -41.79
N ASP A 2 -26.09 22.82 -42.38
CA ASP A 2 -27.40 22.15 -42.25
C ASP A 2 -27.62 21.66 -40.80
N LEU A 3 -28.84 21.79 -40.28
CA LEU A 3 -29.25 21.29 -38.97
C LEU A 3 -28.93 19.80 -38.80
N GLN A 4 -29.03 19.01 -39.87
CA GLN A 4 -28.66 17.59 -39.87
C GLN A 4 -27.15 17.37 -39.67
N SER A 5 -26.30 18.23 -40.24
CA SER A 5 -24.85 18.14 -40.03
C SER A 5 -24.48 18.51 -38.59
N LEU A 6 -25.14 19.52 -38.01
CA LEU A 6 -24.95 19.91 -36.61
C LEU A 6 -25.35 18.78 -35.65
N CYS A 7 -26.53 18.16 -35.85
CA CYS A 7 -26.97 17.03 -35.03
C CYS A 7 -26.00 15.84 -35.09
N LYS A 8 -25.46 15.52 -36.27
CA LYS A 8 -24.47 14.44 -36.41
C LYS A 8 -23.19 14.73 -35.64
N VAL A 9 -22.67 15.97 -35.72
CA VAL A 9 -21.47 16.36 -34.99
C VAL A 9 -21.67 16.27 -33.47
N ILE A 10 -22.83 16.70 -32.96
CA ILE A 10 -23.18 16.63 -31.54
C ILE A 10 -23.30 15.18 -31.08
N LEU A 11 -23.95 14.32 -31.86
CA LEU A 11 -24.08 12.91 -31.50
C LEU A 11 -22.72 12.20 -31.46
N VAL A 12 -21.85 12.49 -32.44
CA VAL A 12 -20.50 11.94 -32.49
C VAL A 12 -19.66 12.45 -31.30
N SER A 13 -19.72 13.73 -30.96
CA SER A 13 -18.97 14.27 -29.82
C SER A 13 -19.46 13.72 -28.47
N ALA A 14 -20.77 13.51 -28.33
CA ALA A 14 -21.37 12.88 -27.15
C ALA A 14 -20.94 11.42 -27.00
N LEU A 15 -20.92 10.65 -28.10
CA LEU A 15 -20.42 9.26 -28.12
C LEU A 15 -18.94 9.18 -27.78
N ILE A 16 -18.10 10.04 -28.37
CA ILE A 16 -16.68 10.10 -28.06
C ILE A 16 -16.48 10.43 -26.59
N SER A 17 -17.20 11.42 -26.06
CA SER A 17 -17.14 11.74 -24.64
C SER A 17 -17.49 10.50 -23.82
N LEU A 18 -18.66 9.89 -24.04
CA LEU A 18 -19.13 8.71 -23.30
C LEU A 18 -18.12 7.55 -23.27
N VAL A 19 -17.47 7.25 -24.40
CA VAL A 19 -16.46 6.18 -24.51
C VAL A 19 -15.13 6.57 -23.87
N CYS A 20 -14.75 7.85 -23.95
CA CYS A 20 -13.48 8.35 -23.42
C CYS A 20 -13.56 8.81 -21.96
N HIS A 21 -14.70 8.65 -21.27
CA HIS A 21 -14.76 8.95 -19.84
C HIS A 21 -13.89 7.94 -19.09
N PRO A 22 -12.79 8.39 -18.44
CA PRO A 22 -12.03 7.49 -17.61
C PRO A 22 -12.91 7.05 -16.43
N CYS A 23 -13.10 5.74 -16.25
CA CYS A 23 -13.66 5.23 -15.00
C CYS A 23 -12.72 5.63 -13.86
N SER A 24 -13.20 6.53 -12.99
CA SER A 24 -12.50 6.81 -11.74
C SER A 24 -12.65 5.59 -10.84
N VAL A 25 -11.55 4.89 -10.60
CA VAL A 25 -11.49 3.79 -9.64
C VAL A 25 -10.75 4.27 -8.40
N THR A 26 -11.35 4.09 -7.24
CA THR A 26 -10.70 4.31 -5.95
C THR A 26 -10.22 2.96 -5.43
N ALA A 27 -8.91 2.75 -5.47
CA ALA A 27 -8.28 1.58 -4.84
C ALA A 27 -7.75 1.99 -3.46
N GLY A 28 -8.14 1.26 -2.42
CA GLY A 28 -7.62 1.38 -1.05
C GLY A 28 -6.74 0.19 -0.68
N ASP A 29 -6.11 0.28 0.48
CA ASP A 29 -5.29 -0.82 1.02
C ASP A 29 -6.18 -1.98 1.52
N ILE A 30 -5.63 -3.19 1.55
CA ILE A 30 -6.32 -4.37 2.09
C ILE A 30 -6.29 -4.25 3.61
N VAL A 31 -7.43 -3.84 4.16
CA VAL A 31 -7.65 -3.68 5.60
C VAL A 31 -8.47 -4.84 6.13
N HIS A 32 -8.00 -5.45 7.21
CA HIS A 32 -8.75 -6.42 7.99
C HIS A 32 -8.84 -5.92 9.43
N ASP A 33 -10.04 -5.88 10.01
CA ASP A 33 -10.17 -5.72 11.45
C ASP A 33 -10.40 -7.09 12.09
N ASP A 34 -9.83 -7.30 13.27
CA ASP A 34 -10.06 -8.48 14.09
C ASP A 34 -10.48 -8.04 15.49
N ASP A 35 -11.68 -8.42 15.90
CA ASP A 35 -12.21 -8.09 17.22
C ASP A 35 -11.60 -8.95 18.33
N SER A 36 -10.88 -10.02 17.98
CA SER A 36 -10.29 -10.97 18.93
C SER A 36 -8.95 -10.48 19.49
N ALA A 37 -8.15 -9.79 18.67
CA ALA A 37 -6.85 -9.27 19.07
C ALA A 37 -6.98 -8.07 20.02
N PRO A 38 -6.26 -8.06 21.18
CA PRO A 38 -6.34 -6.98 22.17
C PRO A 38 -6.11 -5.60 21.54
N LYS A 39 -7.08 -4.69 21.71
CA LYS A 39 -6.98 -3.29 21.28
C LYS A 39 -6.39 -2.47 22.44
N LYS A 40 -5.23 -1.83 22.25
CA LYS A 40 -4.60 -0.94 23.24
C LYS A 40 -4.94 0.51 22.89
N PRO A 41 -5.36 1.36 23.84
CA PRO A 41 -5.60 2.77 23.58
C PRO A 41 -4.38 3.45 22.94
N GLY A 42 -4.58 4.11 21.81
CA GLY A 42 -3.51 4.72 21.01
C GLY A 42 -2.69 3.74 20.15
N CYS A 43 -3.10 2.48 20.04
CA CYS A 43 -2.51 1.46 19.18
C CYS A 43 -3.62 0.54 18.65
N GLU A 44 -4.63 1.16 18.06
CA GLU A 44 -5.85 0.52 17.54
C GLU A 44 -5.95 0.64 16.01
N ASN A 45 -4.82 0.78 15.32
CA ASN A 45 -4.80 0.76 13.86
C ASN A 45 -5.24 -0.61 13.34
N ASP A 46 -5.80 -0.62 12.13
CA ASP A 46 -6.27 -1.83 11.50
C ASP A 46 -5.11 -2.80 11.16
N PHE A 47 -5.44 -4.08 10.94
CA PHE A 47 -4.46 -4.98 10.32
C PHE A 47 -4.34 -4.61 8.85
N VAL A 48 -3.11 -4.32 8.46
CA VAL A 48 -2.77 -4.03 7.07
C VAL A 48 -1.77 -5.07 6.58
N LEU A 49 -2.00 -5.54 5.36
CA LEU A 49 -1.06 -6.41 4.67
C LEU A 49 0.02 -5.55 4.03
N VAL A 50 1.26 -5.70 4.47
CA VAL A 50 2.39 -4.90 4.00
C VAL A 50 3.37 -5.72 3.17
N LYS A 51 3.99 -5.02 2.23
CA LYS A 51 5.23 -5.44 1.57
C LYS A 51 6.38 -4.64 2.17
N VAL A 52 7.44 -5.32 2.60
CA VAL A 52 8.64 -4.70 3.17
C VAL A 52 9.79 -4.90 2.19
N GLN A 53 10.24 -3.80 1.59
CA GLN A 53 11.44 -3.77 0.77
C GLN A 53 12.66 -3.62 1.68
N THR A 54 13.76 -4.31 1.39
CA THR A 54 15.01 -4.18 2.15
C THR A 54 16.15 -3.69 1.26
N TRP A 55 17.16 -3.10 1.91
CA TRP A 55 18.37 -2.60 1.26
C TRP A 55 19.59 -2.96 2.07
N VAL A 56 20.61 -3.49 1.40
CA VAL A 56 21.93 -3.77 1.98
C VAL A 56 22.95 -2.89 1.28
N ASN A 57 23.64 -2.03 2.05
CA ASN A 57 24.61 -1.06 1.52
C ASN A 57 24.03 -0.15 0.42
N GLY A 58 22.74 0.21 0.52
CA GLY A 58 22.06 1.06 -0.46
C GLY A 58 21.61 0.35 -1.73
N ILE A 59 21.85 -0.96 -1.84
CA ILE A 59 21.38 -1.80 -2.95
C ILE A 59 20.14 -2.55 -2.46
N GLU A 60 19.09 -2.54 -3.28
CA GLU A 60 17.87 -3.29 -3.01
C GLU A 60 18.17 -4.79 -2.87
N ASP A 61 17.63 -5.40 -1.82
CA ASP A 61 17.78 -6.81 -1.49
C ASP A 61 16.38 -7.47 -1.38
N ALA A 62 16.30 -8.66 -0.79
CA ALA A 62 15.07 -9.44 -0.67
C ALA A 62 13.86 -8.62 -0.13
N GLU A 63 12.71 -8.82 -0.75
CA GLU A 63 11.43 -8.30 -0.27
C GLU A 63 10.71 -9.33 0.60
N PHE A 64 9.96 -8.84 1.59
CA PHE A 64 9.04 -9.65 2.39
C PHE A 64 7.61 -9.24 2.05
N VAL A 65 6.88 -10.17 1.43
CA VAL A 65 5.47 -9.99 1.05
C VAL A 65 4.56 -10.80 1.95
N GLY A 66 3.32 -10.35 2.10
CA GLY A 66 2.30 -11.10 2.85
C GLY A 66 2.39 -10.95 4.38
N VAL A 67 3.12 -9.94 4.87
CA VAL A 67 3.21 -9.67 6.31
C VAL A 67 1.97 -8.90 6.74
N GLY A 68 1.09 -9.53 7.51
CA GLY A 68 -0.09 -8.88 8.11
C GLY A 68 0.15 -8.59 9.58
N ALA A 69 0.03 -7.33 10.00
CA ALA A 69 0.12 -6.95 11.40
C ALA A 69 -0.63 -5.64 11.68
N ARG A 70 -0.94 -5.39 12.96
CA ARG A 70 -1.29 -4.06 13.45
C ARG A 70 -0.02 -3.30 13.77
N PHE A 71 0.22 -2.22 13.06
CA PHE A 71 1.36 -1.35 13.29
C PHE A 71 0.96 -0.23 14.25
N GLY A 72 1.85 0.14 15.18
CA GLY A 72 1.56 1.24 16.12
C GLY A 72 1.44 2.61 15.45
N THR A 73 2.09 2.79 14.29
CA THR A 73 1.99 3.98 13.46
C THR A 73 1.35 3.64 12.13
N ALA A 74 0.53 4.54 11.59
CA ALA A 74 -0.01 4.40 10.24
C ALA A 74 1.13 4.22 9.22
N ILE A 75 1.05 3.14 8.46
CA ILE A 75 1.98 2.86 7.37
C ILE A 75 1.49 3.56 6.12
N VAL A 76 2.41 4.08 5.30
CA VAL A 76 2.05 4.71 4.02
C VAL A 76 1.60 3.64 3.03
N SER A 77 0.55 3.95 2.26
CA SER A 77 -0.02 3.03 1.27
C SER A 77 0.91 2.71 0.10
N LYS A 78 1.90 3.57 -0.17
CA LYS A 78 2.86 3.40 -1.25
C LYS A 78 4.28 3.45 -0.72
N GLU A 79 5.02 2.38 -0.93
CA GLU A 79 6.42 2.20 -0.52
C GLU A 79 7.33 3.34 -1.00
N LYS A 80 7.12 3.88 -2.22
CA LYS A 80 7.86 5.04 -2.74
C LYS A 80 7.75 6.32 -1.90
N ASN A 81 6.73 6.42 -1.05
CA ASN A 81 6.52 7.53 -0.14
C ASN A 81 7.02 7.20 1.29
N ALA A 82 7.53 5.98 1.51
CA ALA A 82 8.02 5.52 2.80
C ALA A 82 9.46 5.99 3.00
N ASN A 83 9.78 6.31 4.26
CA ASN A 83 11.17 6.57 4.65
C ASN A 83 11.88 5.26 4.94
N GLN A 84 13.05 5.07 4.34
CA GLN A 84 13.93 3.97 4.71
C GLN A 84 14.42 4.17 6.14
N ARG A 85 14.38 3.11 6.95
CA ARG A 85 14.90 3.10 8.31
C ARG A 85 16.01 2.08 8.42
N ARG A 86 17.05 2.41 9.18
CA ARG A 86 18.11 1.45 9.52
C ARG A 86 17.50 0.29 10.31
N LEU A 87 17.75 -0.91 9.85
CA LEU A 87 17.39 -2.14 10.55
C LEU A 87 18.61 -2.66 11.32
N VAL A 88 18.35 -3.35 12.43
CA VAL A 88 19.35 -4.08 13.20
C VAL A 88 18.95 -5.55 13.15
N LEU A 89 19.90 -6.41 12.80
CA LEU A 89 19.70 -7.85 12.84
C LEU A 89 19.98 -8.35 14.25
N SER A 90 19.06 -9.12 14.82
CA SER A 90 19.27 -9.77 16.11
C SER A 90 20.41 -10.79 16.03
N ASP A 91 21.25 -10.82 17.06
CA ASP A 91 22.27 -11.84 17.29
C ASP A 91 22.07 -12.44 18.70
N PRO A 92 21.54 -13.67 18.84
CA PRO A 92 21.22 -14.61 17.77
C PRO A 92 19.91 -14.25 17.08
N ARG A 93 19.76 -14.66 15.81
CA ARG A 93 18.57 -14.34 14.99
C ARG A 93 17.26 -14.80 15.60
N ASP A 94 17.30 -15.88 16.37
CA ASP A 94 16.13 -16.44 17.04
C ASP A 94 15.64 -15.61 18.23
N CYS A 95 16.42 -14.63 18.70
CA CYS A 95 16.18 -13.85 19.93
C CYS A 95 15.96 -14.72 21.20
N CYS A 96 16.17 -16.04 21.12
CA CYS A 96 15.88 -17.00 22.17
C CYS A 96 17.16 -17.62 22.71
N SER A 97 18.20 -17.74 21.89
CA SER A 97 19.50 -18.26 22.29
C SER A 97 20.34 -17.20 22.99
N HIS A 98 21.37 -17.64 23.73
CA HIS A 98 22.32 -16.70 24.32
C HIS A 98 23.11 -15.95 23.24
N PRO A 99 23.28 -14.62 23.37
CA PRO A 99 24.08 -13.83 22.44
C PRO A 99 25.55 -14.26 22.49
N LYS A 100 26.17 -14.37 21.31
CA LYS A 100 27.57 -14.79 21.17
C LYS A 100 28.55 -13.71 21.62
N ASN A 101 28.14 -12.46 21.49
CA ASN A 101 28.90 -11.28 21.91
C ASN A 101 28.11 -10.57 23.01
N LYS A 102 28.80 -10.19 24.08
CA LYS A 102 28.22 -9.51 25.25
C LYS A 102 28.36 -8.00 25.13
#